data_AF-A0A0R2K331-F1
#
_entry.id   AF-A0A0R2K331-F1
#
_cell.length_a   1.000
_cell.length_b   1.000
_cell.length_c   1.000
_cell.angle_alpha   90.00
_cell.angle_beta   90.00
_cell.angle_gamma   90.00
#
_symmetry.space_group_name_H-M   'P 1'
#
loop_
_entity.id
_entity.type
_entity.pdbx_description
1 polymer ?
#
loop_
_entity_poly.entity_id
_entity_poly.type
_entity_poly.pdbx_seq_one_letter_code
_entity_poly.pdbx_strand_id
1 'polypeptide(L)'
;MPSGAVFPERDLVLFIASGVVIFSLLAAVITLPLVAPNAGPIVTRGSSIDEVQEDQEEEEELPQYLTDNEAYLIIVQTAISSLNEKRTPKNQRAAYELMLDYQNLERQISMEIRDDDQVEKALGQEARLRQVAIAGERAAIERLYKNKQISATTYQDALYRVEQETNNTNRLTERPKLSIVLDLRKAKRFFHRFFRLKRSAQEDVVLVKEARLADREAAKAAIKALSRYVSSEKVDNSKINRNTIYHLVIMYRNRIERLKGKSNFEFTEYQKQRSRLQIVALGAQRASVQSMLETGRITRKNAAKLRTYINYSENALTLDVEGD
;
A
#
# COMPACT_ATOMS: atom_id res chain seq x y z
N MET A 1 62.10 -58.29 28.88
CA MET A 1 60.90 -57.72 29.52
C MET A 1 61.16 -56.23 29.70
N PRO A 2 60.42 -55.32 29.03
CA PRO A 2 60.60 -53.89 29.27
C PRO A 2 60.00 -53.55 30.63
N SER A 3 60.78 -52.87 31.47
CA SER A 3 60.40 -52.46 32.82
C SER A 3 59.12 -51.63 32.81
N GLY A 4 58.05 -52.09 33.48
CA GLY A 4 56.81 -51.35 33.71
C GLY A 4 56.97 -50.19 34.72
N ALA A 5 58.10 -49.49 34.69
CA ALA A 5 58.37 -48.35 35.56
C ALA A 5 57.60 -47.12 35.05
N VAL A 6 56.89 -46.46 35.97
CA VAL A 6 56.07 -45.27 35.68
C VAL A 6 56.99 -44.13 35.25
N PHE A 7 56.65 -43.42 34.17
CA PHE A 7 57.47 -42.34 33.60
C PHE A 7 57.76 -41.25 34.67
N PRO A 8 59.04 -41.02 35.03
CA PRO A 8 59.40 -40.26 36.23
C PRO A 8 59.05 -38.77 36.18
N GLU A 9 58.86 -38.20 35.00
CA GLU A 9 58.52 -36.79 34.80
C GLU A 9 57.06 -36.56 34.40
N ARG A 10 56.21 -37.60 34.51
CA ARG A 10 54.80 -37.53 34.13
C ARG A 10 54.08 -36.39 34.85
N ASP A 11 54.33 -36.23 36.14
CA ASP A 11 53.65 -35.23 36.95
C ASP A 11 54.12 -33.81 36.59
N LEU A 12 55.40 -33.65 36.21
CA LEU A 12 55.94 -32.37 35.74
C LEU A 12 55.32 -31.97 34.39
N VAL A 13 55.22 -32.91 33.45
CA VAL A 13 54.62 -32.67 32.13
C VAL A 13 53.12 -32.34 32.27
N LEU A 14 52.39 -33.05 33.12
CA LEU A 14 50.97 -32.77 33.39
C LEU A 14 50.78 -31.41 34.08
N PHE A 15 51.68 -31.02 34.97
CA PHE A 15 51.65 -29.71 35.63
C PHE A 15 51.87 -28.57 34.63
N ILE A 16 52.87 -28.68 33.75
CA ILE A 16 53.13 -27.68 32.72
C ILE A 16 51.98 -27.62 31.70
N ALA A 17 51.48 -28.78 31.25
CA ALA A 17 50.38 -28.83 30.29
C ALA A 17 49.10 -28.20 30.84
N SER A 18 48.74 -28.49 32.09
CA SER A 18 47.57 -27.87 32.73
C SER A 18 47.77 -26.37 32.95
N GLY A 19 48.96 -25.94 33.36
CA GLY A 19 49.29 -24.52 33.50
C GLY A 19 49.15 -23.75 32.19
N VAL A 20 49.67 -24.28 31.08
CA VAL A 20 49.60 -23.64 29.75
C VAL A 20 48.16 -23.55 29.24
N VAL A 21 47.34 -24.58 29.43
CA VAL A 21 45.92 -24.55 29.02
C VAL A 21 45.15 -23.48 29.79
N ILE A 22 45.34 -23.40 31.11
CA ILE A 22 44.67 -22.39 31.95
C ILE A 22 45.13 -20.98 31.56
N PHE A 23 46.44 -20.77 31.39
CA PHE A 23 46.96 -19.46 30.99
C PHE A 23 46.48 -19.04 29.60
N SER A 24 46.39 -19.97 28.65
CA SER A 24 45.91 -19.68 27.30
C SER A 24 44.43 -19.30 27.28
N LEU A 25 43.59 -20.00 28.06
CA LEU A 25 42.19 -19.64 28.22
C LEU A 25 42.01 -18.28 28.90
N LEU A 26 42.81 -18.00 29.94
CA LEU A 26 42.77 -16.72 30.65
C LEU A 26 43.20 -15.58 29.73
N ALA A 27 44.27 -15.78 28.95
CA ALA A 27 44.72 -14.83 27.95
C ALA A 27 43.63 -14.59 26.89
N ALA A 28 42.96 -15.65 26.39
CA ALA A 28 41.86 -15.49 25.44
C ALA A 28 40.69 -14.68 26.02
N VAL A 29 40.28 -14.96 27.27
CA VAL A 29 39.19 -14.23 27.94
C VAL A 29 39.50 -12.74 28.12
N ILE A 30 40.75 -12.39 28.38
CA ILE A 30 41.19 -10.99 28.53
C ILE A 30 41.39 -10.31 27.16
N THR A 31 41.94 -11.01 26.18
CA THR A 31 42.33 -10.43 24.88
C THR A 31 41.14 -10.27 23.94
N LEU A 32 40.18 -11.21 23.96
CA LEU A 32 39.03 -11.23 23.06
C LEU A 32 38.11 -9.98 23.17
N PRO A 33 37.76 -9.46 24.37
CA PRO A 33 37.00 -8.21 24.46
C PRO A 33 37.78 -6.97 24.02
N LEU A 34 39.12 -7.05 23.96
CA LEU A 34 39.97 -5.95 23.47
C LEU A 34 40.04 -5.92 21.94
N VAL A 35 40.01 -7.09 21.30
CA VAL A 35 40.09 -7.23 19.83
C VAL A 35 38.70 -7.18 19.18
N ALA A 36 37.66 -7.67 19.86
CA ALA A 36 36.28 -7.70 19.36
C ALA A 36 35.29 -7.12 20.38
N PRO A 37 35.24 -5.80 20.58
CA PRO A 37 34.46 -5.14 21.63
C PRO A 37 32.92 -5.30 21.51
N ASN A 38 32.42 -5.93 20.43
CA ASN A 38 30.99 -6.21 20.20
C ASN A 38 30.66 -7.68 19.92
N ALA A 39 31.55 -8.62 20.24
CA ALA A 39 31.20 -10.04 20.22
C ALA A 39 30.16 -10.31 21.32
N GLY A 40 28.91 -10.51 20.90
CA GLY A 40 27.78 -10.82 21.78
C GLY A 40 28.04 -12.05 22.67
N PRO A 41 27.18 -12.28 23.69
CA PRO A 41 27.44 -13.25 24.73
C PRO A 41 27.71 -14.65 24.16
N ILE A 42 28.82 -15.23 24.62
CA ILE A 42 29.37 -16.51 24.20
C ILE A 42 28.30 -17.59 24.30
N VAL A 43 27.84 -18.07 23.13
CA VAL A 43 27.01 -19.27 23.03
C VAL A 43 27.90 -20.46 23.31
N THR A 44 27.88 -20.98 24.54
CA THR A 44 28.50 -22.26 24.88
C THR A 44 27.80 -23.37 24.09
N ARG A 45 28.52 -24.02 23.17
CA ARG A 45 27.95 -25.09 22.34
C ARG A 45 28.89 -26.28 22.28
N GLY A 46 28.49 -27.38 22.91
CA GLY A 46 28.75 -28.72 22.37
C GLY A 46 27.95 -28.98 21.09
N SER A 47 27.95 -28.05 20.14
CA SER A 47 27.25 -28.22 18.87
C SER A 47 28.16 -27.75 17.75
N SER A 48 28.73 -28.77 17.09
CA SER A 48 29.14 -28.79 15.69
C SER A 48 30.16 -27.74 15.26
N ILE A 49 31.42 -28.18 15.34
CA ILE A 49 32.55 -27.74 14.52
C ILE A 49 32.16 -27.89 13.05
N ASP A 50 32.13 -26.79 12.31
CA ASP A 50 32.74 -26.68 10.98
C ASP A 50 32.78 -25.20 10.58
N GLU A 51 33.86 -24.50 10.94
CA GLU A 51 34.26 -23.27 10.28
C GLU A 51 35.77 -23.29 10.12
N VAL A 52 36.20 -23.59 8.90
CA VAL A 52 37.46 -23.11 8.34
C VAL A 52 37.22 -22.73 6.88
N GLN A 53 37.04 -21.44 6.66
CA GLN A 53 37.69 -20.71 5.59
C GLN A 53 37.63 -19.21 5.90
N GLU A 54 38.80 -18.69 6.27
CA GLU A 54 39.12 -17.27 6.23
C GLU A 54 39.23 -16.86 4.75
N ASP A 55 38.25 -16.11 4.26
CA ASP A 55 38.42 -15.30 3.06
C ASP A 55 38.22 -13.82 3.43
N GLN A 56 39.33 -13.11 3.29
CA GLN A 56 39.54 -11.67 3.09
C GLN A 56 38.32 -10.76 3.30
N GLU A 57 38.45 -9.90 4.31
CA GLU A 57 37.59 -8.75 4.61
C GLU A 57 37.46 -7.82 3.38
N GLU A 58 36.47 -8.08 2.53
CA GLU A 58 35.65 -6.99 2.00
C GLU A 58 34.82 -6.47 3.18
N GLU A 59 34.74 -5.15 3.36
CA GLU A 59 33.78 -4.54 4.27
C GLU A 59 32.38 -5.00 3.85
N GLU A 60 31.88 -6.12 4.42
CA GLU A 60 30.50 -6.52 4.29
C GLU A 60 29.66 -5.40 4.91
N GLU A 61 29.11 -4.54 4.05
CA GLU A 61 28.01 -3.66 4.39
C GLU A 61 26.98 -4.50 5.14
N LEU A 62 26.87 -4.28 6.46
CA LEU A 62 25.86 -4.93 7.29
C LEU A 62 24.53 -4.92 6.54
N PRO A 63 23.83 -6.05 6.38
CA PRO A 63 22.63 -6.11 5.57
C PRO A 63 21.64 -5.06 6.08
N GLN A 64 21.40 -4.03 5.27
CA GLN A 64 20.47 -2.97 5.62
C GLN A 64 19.06 -3.55 5.61
N TYR A 65 18.61 -4.00 6.79
CA TYR A 65 17.27 -4.54 6.96
C TYR A 65 16.25 -3.44 6.68
N LEU A 66 15.20 -3.80 5.94
CA LEU A 66 14.09 -2.87 5.75
C LEU A 66 13.42 -2.58 7.09
N THR A 67 12.98 -1.34 7.23
CA THR A 67 12.07 -0.97 8.32
C THR A 67 10.74 -1.70 8.17
N ASP A 68 10.01 -1.85 9.29
CA ASP A 68 8.69 -2.50 9.28
C ASP A 68 7.77 -1.84 8.23
N ASN A 69 7.76 -0.50 8.16
CA ASN A 69 6.91 0.27 7.24
C ASN A 69 7.30 0.12 5.76
N GLU A 70 8.59 0.02 5.44
CA GLU A 70 9.04 -0.23 4.06
C GLU A 70 8.70 -1.65 3.61
N ALA A 71 8.84 -2.64 4.51
CA ALA A 71 8.39 -4.00 4.23
C ALA A 71 6.87 -4.07 4.02
N TYR A 72 6.08 -3.31 4.79
CA TYR A 72 4.64 -3.17 4.56
C TYR A 72 4.33 -2.54 3.19
N LEU A 73 5.07 -1.52 2.78
CA LEU A 73 4.90 -0.88 1.48
C LEU A 73 5.11 -1.88 0.34
N ILE A 74 6.17 -2.69 0.41
CA ILE A 74 6.48 -3.70 -0.61
C ILE A 74 5.37 -4.73 -0.72
N ILE A 75 4.84 -5.28 0.40
CA ILE A 75 3.77 -6.27 0.31
C ILE A 75 2.50 -5.68 -0.32
N VAL A 76 2.19 -4.40 -0.04
CA VAL A 76 1.02 -3.70 -0.61
C VAL A 76 1.22 -3.47 -2.12
N GLN A 77 2.41 -3.05 -2.54
CA GLN A 77 2.75 -2.87 -3.95
C GLN A 77 2.73 -4.19 -4.73
N THR A 78 3.20 -5.28 -4.13
CA THR A 78 3.12 -6.62 -4.71
C THR A 78 1.67 -7.07 -4.86
N ALA A 79 0.79 -6.78 -3.89
CA ALA A 79 -0.64 -7.05 -4.00
C ALA A 79 -1.29 -6.28 -5.16
N ILE A 80 -1.02 -4.97 -5.27
CA ILE A 80 -1.52 -4.13 -6.37
C ILE A 80 -1.05 -4.66 -7.73
N SER A 81 0.21 -5.08 -7.83
CA SER A 81 0.79 -5.63 -9.06
C SER A 81 0.16 -6.95 -9.45
N SER A 82 -0.07 -7.85 -8.49
CA SER A 82 -0.74 -9.13 -8.71
C SER A 82 -2.21 -8.94 -9.13
N LEU A 83 -2.93 -8.00 -8.50
CA LEU A 83 -4.30 -7.65 -8.87
C LEU A 83 -4.40 -7.08 -10.28
N ASN A 84 -3.43 -6.26 -10.70
CA ASN A 84 -3.32 -5.76 -12.06
C ASN A 84 -3.17 -6.89 -13.08
N GLU A 85 -2.31 -7.86 -12.79
CA GLU A 85 -2.00 -8.98 -13.67
C GLU A 85 -3.22 -9.90 -13.84
N LYS A 86 -3.93 -10.20 -12.74
CA LYS A 86 -5.12 -11.08 -12.76
C LYS A 86 -6.41 -10.35 -13.11
N ARG A 87 -6.34 -9.07 -13.48
CA ARG A 87 -7.50 -8.29 -13.93
C ARG A 87 -7.96 -8.76 -15.31
N THR A 88 -9.24 -9.08 -15.42
CA THR A 88 -9.95 -9.45 -16.64
C THR A 88 -11.14 -8.53 -16.86
N PRO A 89 -11.70 -8.43 -18.09
CA PRO A 89 -12.90 -7.63 -18.36
C PRO A 89 -14.11 -7.96 -17.46
N LYS A 90 -14.20 -9.21 -16.98
CA LYS A 90 -15.30 -9.66 -16.12
C LYS A 90 -15.15 -9.21 -14.67
N ASN A 91 -13.92 -9.12 -14.15
CA ASN A 91 -13.63 -8.80 -12.74
C ASN A 91 -13.13 -7.37 -12.52
N GLN A 92 -13.19 -6.49 -13.53
CA GLN A 92 -12.59 -5.14 -13.47
C GLN A 92 -13.06 -4.33 -12.28
N ARG A 93 -14.37 -4.38 -11.96
CA ARG A 93 -14.94 -3.68 -10.82
C ARG A 93 -14.28 -4.13 -9.51
N ALA A 94 -14.31 -5.43 -9.25
CA ALA A 94 -13.71 -6.02 -8.05
C ALA A 94 -12.20 -5.73 -7.96
N ALA A 95 -11.49 -5.83 -9.08
CA ALA A 95 -10.06 -5.52 -9.13
C ALA A 95 -9.78 -4.05 -8.78
N TYR A 96 -10.43 -3.09 -9.44
CA TYR A 96 -10.18 -1.67 -9.15
C TYR A 96 -10.60 -1.27 -7.73
N GLU A 97 -11.64 -1.87 -7.17
CA GLU A 97 -12.04 -1.63 -5.79
C GLU A 97 -10.97 -2.09 -4.80
N LEU A 98 -10.50 -3.35 -4.90
CA LEU A 98 -9.42 -3.86 -4.06
C LEU A 98 -8.11 -3.07 -4.23
N MET A 99 -7.78 -2.69 -5.47
CA MET A 99 -6.59 -1.88 -5.72
C MET A 99 -6.67 -0.50 -5.07
N LEU A 100 -7.86 0.11 -4.99
CA LEU A 100 -8.05 1.37 -4.27
C LEU A 100 -7.86 1.19 -2.77
N ASP A 101 -8.37 0.11 -2.21
CA ASP A 101 -8.21 -0.21 -0.78
C ASP A 101 -6.72 -0.33 -0.43
N TYR A 102 -5.96 -1.07 -1.24
CA TYR A 102 -4.51 -1.19 -1.09
C TYR A 102 -3.77 0.13 -1.32
N GLN A 103 -4.16 0.95 -2.29
CA GLN A 103 -3.54 2.26 -2.51
C GLN A 103 -3.82 3.26 -1.38
N ASN A 104 -5.00 3.18 -0.75
CA ASN A 104 -5.32 3.99 0.41
C ASN A 104 -4.43 3.60 1.60
N LEU A 105 -4.22 2.30 1.80
CA LEU A 105 -3.29 1.77 2.80
C LEU A 105 -1.84 2.19 2.49
N GLU A 106 -1.41 2.04 1.24
CA GLU A 106 -0.08 2.48 0.77
C GLU A 106 0.14 3.97 1.07
N ARG A 107 -0.86 4.81 0.78
CA ARG A 107 -0.80 6.25 1.02
C ARG A 107 -0.72 6.57 2.51
N GLN A 108 -1.51 5.89 3.34
CA GLN A 108 -1.48 6.09 4.79
C GLN A 108 -0.09 5.76 5.36
N ILE A 109 0.47 4.61 5.00
CA ILE A 109 1.81 4.20 5.46
C ILE A 109 2.89 5.14 4.89
N SER A 110 2.77 5.53 3.62
CA SER A 110 3.71 6.47 2.98
C SER A 110 3.72 7.85 3.64
N MET A 111 2.58 8.30 4.19
CA MET A 111 2.49 9.57 4.92
C MET A 111 3.15 9.48 6.28
N GLU A 112 3.15 8.32 6.92
CA GLU A 112 3.78 8.09 8.23
C GLU A 112 5.31 7.98 8.14
N ILE A 113 5.84 7.53 7.01
CA ILE A 113 7.30 7.42 6.77
C ILE A 113 7.92 8.78 6.41
N ARG A 114 7.15 9.69 5.80
CA ARG A 114 7.67 10.93 5.20
C ARG A 114 7.79 12.06 6.23
N ASP A 115 8.84 12.86 6.07
CA ASP A 115 8.96 14.15 6.78
C ASP A 115 7.84 15.12 6.38
N ASP A 116 7.48 16.02 7.29
CA ASP A 116 6.42 17.02 7.12
C ASP A 116 6.55 17.82 5.81
N ASP A 117 7.77 18.24 5.45
CA ASP A 117 8.06 18.95 4.20
C ASP A 117 7.78 18.11 2.94
N GLN A 118 8.04 16.81 3.00
CA GLN A 118 7.80 15.88 1.90
C GLN A 118 6.32 15.55 1.78
N VAL A 119 5.60 15.51 2.91
CA VAL A 119 4.14 15.37 2.95
C VAL A 119 3.47 16.59 2.32
N GLU A 120 3.86 17.81 2.71
CA GLU A 120 3.27 19.04 2.15
C GLU A 120 3.48 19.14 0.64
N LYS A 121 4.70 18.86 0.16
CA LYS A 121 4.99 18.82 -1.29
C LYS A 121 4.14 17.78 -2.01
N ALA A 122 3.99 16.58 -1.45
CA ALA A 122 3.16 15.53 -2.03
C ALA A 122 1.67 15.91 -2.10
N LEU A 123 1.13 16.51 -1.03
CA LEU A 123 -0.25 16.99 -0.99
C LEU A 123 -0.50 18.13 -1.97
N GLY A 124 0.43 19.08 -2.09
CA GLY A 124 0.34 20.18 -3.07
C GLY A 124 0.35 19.67 -4.51
N GLN A 125 1.17 18.66 -4.82
CA GLN A 125 1.16 18.02 -6.13
C GLN A 125 -0.13 17.26 -6.40
N GLU A 126 -0.63 16.52 -5.41
CA GLU A 126 -1.90 15.82 -5.50
C GLU A 126 -3.06 16.79 -5.75
N ALA A 127 -3.10 17.92 -5.05
CA ALA A 127 -4.09 18.97 -5.27
C ALA A 127 -4.06 19.50 -6.71
N ARG A 128 -2.88 19.77 -7.26
CA ARG A 128 -2.72 20.17 -8.67
C ARG A 128 -3.25 19.11 -9.63
N LEU A 129 -2.92 17.84 -9.43
CA LEU A 129 -3.39 16.74 -10.27
C LEU A 129 -4.91 16.60 -10.22
N ARG A 130 -5.51 16.70 -9.04
CA ARG A 130 -6.97 16.70 -8.85
C ARG A 130 -7.61 17.90 -9.57
N GLN A 131 -7.04 19.09 -9.49
CA GLN A 131 -7.54 20.27 -10.22
C GLN A 131 -7.55 20.05 -11.75
N VAL A 132 -6.50 19.44 -12.31
CA VAL A 132 -6.47 19.07 -13.73
C VAL A 132 -7.58 18.08 -14.08
N ALA A 133 -7.79 17.06 -13.24
CA ALA A 133 -8.83 16.06 -13.45
C ALA A 133 -10.24 16.69 -13.41
N ILE A 134 -10.50 17.52 -12.39
CA ILE A 134 -11.74 18.30 -12.19
C ILE A 134 -12.02 19.23 -13.38
N ALA A 135 -11.00 19.91 -13.90
CA ALA A 135 -11.15 20.75 -15.10
C ALA A 135 -11.59 19.91 -16.32
N GLY A 136 -11.06 18.68 -16.44
CA GLY A 136 -11.50 17.70 -17.43
C GLY A 136 -12.95 17.27 -17.26
N GLU A 137 -13.38 16.97 -16.02
CA GLU A 137 -14.77 16.63 -15.70
C GLU A 137 -15.73 17.76 -16.07
N ARG A 138 -15.40 18.99 -15.66
CA ARG A 138 -16.21 20.18 -15.94
C ARG A 138 -16.38 20.41 -17.44
N ALA A 139 -15.29 20.35 -18.20
CA ALA A 139 -15.34 20.51 -19.66
C ALA A 139 -16.22 19.44 -20.34
N ALA A 140 -16.23 18.22 -19.83
CA ALA A 140 -17.09 17.15 -20.34
C ALA A 140 -18.57 17.40 -20.02
N ILE A 141 -18.89 17.79 -18.78
CA ILE A 141 -20.25 18.12 -18.36
C ILE A 141 -20.80 19.30 -19.18
N GLU A 142 -20.01 20.35 -19.39
CA GLU A 142 -20.36 21.49 -20.22
C GLU A 142 -20.61 21.09 -21.68
N ARG A 143 -19.77 20.20 -22.25
CA ARG A 143 -19.96 19.66 -23.60
C ARG A 143 -21.26 18.84 -23.71
N LEU A 144 -21.56 17.99 -22.74
CA LEU A 144 -22.79 17.19 -22.72
C LEU A 144 -24.03 18.09 -22.68
N TYR A 145 -23.98 19.18 -21.91
CA TYR A 145 -25.06 20.16 -21.84
C TYR A 145 -25.25 20.93 -23.16
N LYS A 146 -24.16 21.43 -23.75
CA LYS A 146 -24.20 22.11 -25.07
C LYS A 146 -24.77 21.21 -26.17
N ASN A 147 -24.45 19.93 -26.13
CA ASN A 147 -24.95 18.93 -27.06
C ASN A 147 -26.37 18.43 -26.75
N LYS A 148 -27.05 19.00 -25.74
CA LYS A 148 -28.39 18.59 -25.27
C LYS A 148 -28.50 17.10 -24.90
N GLN A 149 -27.40 16.50 -24.46
CA GLN A 149 -27.35 15.08 -24.06
C GLN A 149 -27.74 14.86 -22.59
N ILE A 150 -27.80 15.94 -21.81
CA ILE A 150 -28.23 15.96 -20.42
C ILE A 150 -29.20 17.13 -20.20
N SER A 151 -30.19 16.94 -19.34
CA SER A 151 -31.12 18.00 -18.95
C SER A 151 -30.44 19.08 -18.09
N ALA A 152 -31.05 20.26 -18.00
CA ALA A 152 -30.55 21.37 -17.20
C ALA A 152 -30.44 21.03 -15.70
N THR A 153 -31.32 20.17 -15.20
CA THR A 153 -31.29 19.66 -13.82
C THR A 153 -30.08 18.75 -13.61
N THR A 154 -29.85 17.79 -14.49
CA THR A 154 -28.68 16.89 -14.44
C THR A 154 -27.37 17.67 -14.56
N TYR A 155 -27.33 18.71 -15.39
CA TYR A 155 -26.17 19.60 -15.52
C TYR A 155 -25.84 20.34 -14.22
N GLN A 156 -26.83 20.95 -13.57
CA GLN A 156 -26.63 21.65 -12.29
C GLN A 156 -26.19 20.69 -11.17
N ASP A 157 -26.82 19.52 -11.11
CA ASP A 157 -26.48 18.50 -10.11
C ASP A 157 -25.05 17.95 -10.33
N ALA A 158 -24.64 17.74 -11.59
CA ALA A 158 -23.29 17.29 -11.93
C ALA A 158 -22.23 18.36 -11.63
N LEU A 159 -22.47 19.62 -12.02
CA LEU A 159 -21.57 20.73 -11.72
C LEU A 159 -21.38 20.94 -10.22
N TYR A 160 -22.45 20.84 -9.44
CA TYR A 160 -22.36 20.99 -8.00
C TYR A 160 -21.47 19.92 -7.35
N ARG A 161 -21.52 18.68 -7.84
CA ARG A 161 -20.62 17.62 -7.36
C ARG A 161 -19.17 17.96 -7.65
N VAL A 162 -18.88 18.41 -8.88
CA VAL A 162 -17.52 18.83 -9.28
C VAL A 162 -17.04 20.03 -8.45
N GLU A 163 -17.92 20.97 -8.11
CA GLU A 163 -17.60 22.11 -7.25
C GLU A 163 -17.31 21.68 -5.80
N GLN A 164 -18.06 20.70 -5.27
CA GLN A 164 -17.74 20.11 -3.97
C GLN A 164 -16.35 19.45 -3.97
N GLU A 165 -16.03 18.66 -5.00
CA GLU A 165 -14.71 18.04 -5.16
C GLU A 165 -13.58 19.09 -5.27
N THR A 166 -13.86 20.22 -5.93
CA THR A 166 -12.93 21.36 -6.03
C THR A 166 -12.65 21.95 -4.64
N ASN A 167 -13.71 22.21 -3.88
CA ASN A 167 -13.59 22.75 -2.53
C ASN A 167 -12.90 21.76 -1.58
N ASN A 168 -13.19 20.47 -1.71
CA ASN A 168 -12.50 19.43 -0.93
C ASN A 168 -11.02 19.34 -1.29
N THR A 169 -10.67 19.50 -2.57
CA THR A 169 -9.28 19.49 -3.04
C THR A 169 -8.49 20.68 -2.49
N ASN A 170 -9.07 21.88 -2.50
CA ASN A 170 -8.40 23.07 -1.95
C ASN A 170 -8.18 22.96 -0.44
N ARG A 171 -9.08 22.29 0.28
CA ARG A 171 -8.93 21.98 1.71
C ARG A 171 -7.84 20.96 2.03
N LEU A 172 -7.31 20.22 1.05
CA LEU A 172 -6.15 19.33 1.27
C LEU A 172 -4.86 20.14 1.49
N THR A 173 -4.81 21.38 0.98
CA THR A 173 -3.64 22.27 1.08
C THR A 173 -3.80 23.30 2.20
N GLU A 174 -5.03 23.57 2.63
CA GLU A 174 -5.32 24.51 3.72
C GLU A 174 -5.44 23.78 5.07
N ARG A 175 -4.72 24.23 6.10
CA ARG A 175 -4.86 23.67 7.45
C ARG A 175 -6.33 23.77 7.93
N PRO A 176 -6.90 22.71 8.53
CA PRO A 176 -8.33 22.66 8.81
C PRO A 176 -8.69 23.69 9.87
N LYS A 177 -9.20 24.85 9.45
CA LYS A 177 -9.93 25.74 10.35
C LYS A 177 -11.27 25.06 10.67
N LEU A 178 -11.55 24.87 11.96
CA LEU A 178 -12.82 24.39 12.51
C LEU A 178 -13.95 25.37 12.17
N SER A 179 -14.44 25.34 10.94
CA SER A 179 -15.67 26.02 10.56
C SER A 179 -16.78 24.99 10.42
N ILE A 180 -17.45 24.69 11.53
CA ILE A 180 -18.74 24.00 11.56
C ILE A 180 -19.77 24.97 11.00
N VAL A 181 -19.73 25.22 9.69
CA VAL A 181 -20.80 25.94 9.01
C VAL A 181 -21.78 24.89 8.53
N LEU A 182 -22.86 24.71 9.30
CA LEU A 182 -24.05 24.01 8.83
C LEU A 182 -24.61 24.81 7.64
N ASP A 183 -24.24 24.37 6.46
CA ASP A 183 -24.59 25.00 5.21
C ASP A 183 -26.09 24.78 4.94
N LEU A 184 -26.94 25.76 5.31
CA LEU A 184 -28.41 25.73 5.10
C LEU A 184 -28.78 25.39 3.64
N ARG A 185 -27.90 25.69 2.68
CA ARG A 185 -28.05 25.33 1.26
C ARG A 185 -28.00 23.81 1.02
N LYS A 186 -27.33 23.04 1.88
CA LYS A 186 -27.31 21.57 1.86
C LYS A 186 -28.62 21.00 2.39
N ALA A 187 -29.14 21.55 3.50
CA ALA A 187 -30.42 21.14 4.07
C ALA A 187 -31.61 21.38 3.12
N LYS A 188 -31.66 22.55 2.47
CA LYS A 188 -32.71 22.90 1.48
C LYS A 188 -32.74 21.93 0.29
N ARG A 189 -31.58 21.45 -0.17
CA ARG A 189 -31.51 20.48 -1.28
C ARG A 189 -31.75 19.04 -0.84
N PHE A 190 -31.37 18.67 0.38
CA PHE A 190 -31.76 17.38 0.97
C PHE A 190 -33.29 17.27 1.02
N PHE A 191 -33.94 18.34 1.49
CA PHE A 191 -35.40 18.48 1.44
C PHE A 191 -35.94 18.42 0.01
N HIS A 192 -35.35 19.14 -0.94
CA HIS A 192 -35.81 19.12 -2.33
C HIS A 192 -35.65 17.74 -3.00
N ARG A 193 -34.62 16.97 -2.64
CA ARG A 193 -34.40 15.60 -3.13
C ARG A 193 -35.38 14.62 -2.50
N PHE A 194 -35.64 14.77 -1.20
CA PHE A 194 -36.67 14.02 -0.47
C PHE A 194 -38.07 14.27 -1.04
N PHE A 195 -38.39 15.52 -1.40
CA PHE A 195 -39.65 15.86 -2.07
C PHE A 195 -39.72 15.40 -3.53
N ARG A 196 -38.58 15.26 -4.23
CA ARG A 196 -38.55 14.71 -5.60
C ARG A 196 -38.76 13.19 -5.65
N LEU A 197 -38.34 12.46 -4.61
CA LEU A 197 -38.64 11.03 -4.44
C LEU A 197 -40.15 10.71 -4.36
N LYS A 198 -41.01 11.73 -4.17
CA LYS A 198 -42.47 11.61 -4.26
C LYS A 198 -43.04 11.85 -5.67
N ARG A 199 -42.21 12.14 -6.68
CA ARG A 199 -42.64 12.40 -8.07
C ARG A 199 -42.42 11.15 -8.94
N SER A 200 -43.16 11.05 -10.05
CA SER A 200 -43.37 9.83 -10.85
C SER A 200 -42.10 9.02 -11.19
N ALA A 201 -42.16 7.70 -10.96
CA ALA A 201 -41.07 6.75 -11.16
C ALA A 201 -40.46 6.72 -12.58
N GLN A 202 -41.16 7.24 -13.59
CA GLN A 202 -40.70 7.25 -14.98
C GLN A 202 -39.77 8.41 -15.32
N GLU A 203 -39.97 9.61 -14.74
CA GLU A 203 -39.04 10.74 -14.87
C GLU A 203 -37.70 10.43 -14.16
N ASP A 204 -37.75 9.72 -13.03
CA ASP A 204 -36.56 9.32 -12.28
C ASP A 204 -35.66 8.37 -13.07
N VAL A 205 -36.22 7.44 -13.86
CA VAL A 205 -35.40 6.50 -14.66
C VAL A 205 -34.61 7.22 -15.75
N VAL A 206 -35.18 8.25 -16.38
CA VAL A 206 -34.49 9.05 -17.41
C VAL A 206 -33.40 9.90 -16.77
N LEU A 207 -33.69 10.60 -15.69
CA LEU A 207 -32.70 11.40 -14.96
C LEU A 207 -31.54 10.56 -14.41
N VAL A 208 -31.81 9.35 -13.91
CA VAL A 208 -30.75 8.43 -13.45
C VAL A 208 -29.88 7.97 -14.62
N LYS A 209 -30.46 7.73 -15.80
CA LYS A 209 -29.69 7.38 -17.01
C LYS A 209 -28.81 8.54 -17.47
N GLU A 210 -29.35 9.76 -17.49
CA GLU A 210 -28.59 10.97 -17.82
C GLU A 210 -27.46 11.23 -16.83
N ALA A 211 -27.72 11.11 -15.53
CA ALA A 211 -26.72 11.28 -14.48
C ALA A 211 -25.59 10.24 -14.60
N ARG A 212 -25.92 8.96 -14.86
CA ARG A 212 -24.93 7.91 -15.12
C ARG A 212 -24.09 8.20 -16.36
N LEU A 213 -24.71 8.74 -17.42
CA LEU A 213 -24.01 9.15 -18.63
C LEU A 213 -23.04 10.30 -18.34
N ALA A 214 -23.51 11.33 -17.63
CA ALA A 214 -22.69 12.47 -17.22
C ALA A 214 -21.49 12.03 -16.36
N ASP A 215 -21.73 11.21 -15.34
CA ASP A 215 -20.66 10.69 -14.46
C ASP A 215 -19.63 9.87 -15.23
N ARG A 216 -20.08 9.01 -16.16
CA ARG A 216 -19.18 8.17 -16.95
C ARG A 216 -18.31 8.97 -17.91
N GLU A 217 -18.91 9.91 -18.65
CA GLU A 217 -18.16 10.73 -19.61
C GLU A 217 -17.26 11.76 -18.89
N ALA A 218 -17.68 12.29 -17.74
CA ALA A 218 -16.84 13.12 -16.89
C ALA A 218 -15.60 12.35 -16.41
N ALA A 219 -15.77 11.13 -15.87
CA ALA A 219 -14.65 10.30 -15.42
C ALA A 219 -13.68 9.95 -16.56
N LYS A 220 -14.19 9.65 -17.77
CA LYS A 220 -13.33 9.43 -18.95
C LYS A 220 -12.54 10.69 -19.33
N ALA A 221 -13.18 11.86 -19.28
CA ALA A 221 -12.53 13.12 -19.59
C ALA A 221 -11.48 13.51 -18.54
N ALA A 222 -11.71 13.19 -17.26
CA ALA A 222 -10.74 13.35 -16.19
C ALA A 222 -9.47 12.53 -16.45
N ILE A 223 -9.62 11.23 -16.79
CA ILE A 223 -8.49 10.35 -17.15
C ILE A 223 -7.74 10.92 -18.37
N LYS A 224 -8.48 11.41 -19.39
CA LYS A 224 -7.86 12.03 -20.58
C LYS A 224 -7.14 13.34 -20.24
N ALA A 225 -7.66 14.14 -19.32
CA ALA A 225 -7.01 15.37 -18.85
C ALA A 225 -5.71 15.05 -18.11
N LEU A 226 -5.75 14.08 -17.19
CA LEU A 226 -4.58 13.58 -16.47
C LEU A 226 -3.50 13.05 -17.44
N SER A 227 -3.89 12.22 -18.41
CA SER A 227 -2.96 11.68 -19.41
C SER A 227 -2.31 12.78 -20.28
N ARG A 228 -3.08 13.80 -20.70
CA ARG A 228 -2.53 14.95 -21.44
C ARG A 228 -1.57 15.78 -20.60
N TYR A 229 -1.87 15.96 -19.32
CA TYR A 229 -1.02 16.72 -18.41
C TYR A 229 0.34 16.02 -18.20
N VAL A 230 0.34 14.70 -18.00
CA VAL A 230 1.57 13.89 -17.89
C VAL A 230 2.38 13.90 -19.19
N SER A 231 1.71 13.85 -20.34
CA SER A 231 2.37 13.82 -21.64
C SER A 231 2.88 15.18 -22.09
N SER A 232 2.58 16.26 -21.36
CA SER A 232 2.98 17.61 -21.74
C SER A 232 4.42 17.89 -21.31
N GLU A 233 5.25 18.29 -22.28
CA GLU A 233 6.70 18.56 -22.14
C GLU A 233 7.04 19.67 -21.11
N LYS A 234 6.04 20.44 -20.69
CA LYS A 234 6.15 21.51 -19.70
C LYS A 234 6.21 21.04 -18.24
N VAL A 235 5.97 19.74 -17.99
CA VAL A 235 5.96 19.21 -16.62
C VAL A 235 7.21 18.36 -16.41
N ASP A 236 8.00 18.75 -15.42
CA ASP A 236 9.18 17.99 -14.99
C ASP A 236 8.73 16.60 -14.48
N ASN A 237 8.86 15.59 -15.35
CA ASN A 237 8.46 14.21 -15.09
C ASN A 237 9.17 13.60 -13.87
N SER A 238 10.31 14.16 -13.44
CA SER A 238 11.02 13.74 -12.23
C SER A 238 10.30 14.15 -10.94
N LYS A 239 9.48 15.21 -11.01
CA LYS A 239 8.74 15.77 -9.86
C LYS A 239 7.30 15.27 -9.78
N ILE A 240 6.80 14.57 -10.78
CA ILE A 240 5.42 14.05 -10.76
C ILE A 240 5.39 12.77 -9.94
N ASN A 241 4.59 12.77 -8.86
CA ASN A 241 4.29 11.54 -8.12
C ASN A 241 3.45 10.58 -8.99
N ARG A 242 4.13 9.65 -9.66
CA ARG A 242 3.51 8.61 -10.52
C ARG A 242 2.46 7.81 -9.75
N ASN A 243 2.67 7.57 -8.46
CA ASN A 243 1.72 6.82 -7.63
C ASN A 243 0.41 7.60 -7.46
N THR A 244 0.47 8.92 -7.23
CA THR A 244 -0.73 9.77 -7.13
C THR A 244 -1.55 9.75 -8.43
N ILE A 245 -0.89 9.81 -9.58
CA ILE A 245 -1.58 9.74 -10.89
C ILE A 245 -2.25 8.39 -11.07
N TYR A 246 -1.49 7.33 -10.78
CA TYR A 246 -1.99 5.98 -10.88
C TYR A 246 -3.21 5.78 -9.97
N HIS A 247 -3.18 6.28 -8.73
CA HIS A 247 -4.31 6.29 -7.81
C HIS A 247 -5.54 7.00 -8.37
N LEU A 248 -5.39 8.23 -8.87
CA LEU A 248 -6.49 8.98 -9.47
C LEU A 248 -7.09 8.25 -10.68
N VAL A 249 -6.24 7.64 -11.52
CA VAL A 249 -6.70 6.86 -12.67
C VAL A 249 -7.49 5.63 -12.24
N ILE A 250 -7.03 4.88 -11.24
CA ILE A 250 -7.81 3.75 -10.70
C ILE A 250 -9.13 4.25 -10.12
N MET A 251 -9.12 5.34 -9.34
CA MET A 251 -10.32 5.92 -8.75
C MET A 251 -11.39 6.22 -9.82
N TYR A 252 -11.01 6.89 -10.91
CA TYR A 252 -11.93 7.17 -12.02
C TYR A 252 -12.36 5.90 -12.77
N ARG A 253 -11.47 4.92 -12.95
CA ARG A 253 -11.83 3.63 -13.56
C ARG A 253 -12.82 2.85 -12.70
N ASN A 254 -12.62 2.79 -11.40
CA ASN A 254 -13.57 2.19 -10.46
C ASN A 254 -14.93 2.89 -10.55
N ARG A 255 -14.96 4.24 -10.58
CA ARG A 255 -16.20 5.00 -10.77
C ARG A 255 -16.92 4.59 -12.06
N ILE A 256 -16.21 4.41 -13.17
CA ILE A 256 -16.79 3.95 -14.43
C ILE A 256 -17.36 2.52 -14.32
N GLU A 257 -16.62 1.60 -13.70
CA GLU A 257 -17.06 0.20 -13.57
C GLU A 257 -18.26 0.05 -12.61
N ARG A 258 -18.31 0.83 -11.52
CA ARG A 258 -19.47 0.85 -10.61
C ARG A 258 -20.76 1.28 -11.30
N LEU A 259 -20.67 2.16 -12.31
CA LEU A 259 -21.84 2.62 -13.07
C LEU A 259 -22.38 1.56 -14.05
N LYS A 260 -21.63 0.49 -14.33
CA LYS A 260 -22.06 -0.60 -15.22
C LYS A 260 -22.99 -1.60 -14.52
N GLY A 261 -22.79 -1.86 -13.23
CA GLY A 261 -23.57 -2.86 -12.48
C GLY A 261 -25.02 -2.42 -12.20
N LYS A 262 -26.00 -3.28 -12.51
CA LYS A 262 -27.44 -3.01 -12.37
C LYS A 262 -28.26 -4.18 -11.81
N SER A 263 -27.72 -5.40 -11.70
CA SER A 263 -28.51 -6.57 -11.29
C SER A 263 -28.06 -7.18 -9.96
N ASN A 264 -29.00 -7.76 -9.20
CA ASN A 264 -28.71 -8.53 -7.99
C ASN A 264 -27.82 -9.76 -8.30
N PHE A 265 -27.99 -10.38 -9.48
CA PHE A 265 -27.10 -11.46 -9.95
C PHE A 265 -25.66 -10.97 -10.15
N GLU A 266 -25.49 -9.72 -10.59
CA GLU A 266 -24.15 -9.14 -10.74
C GLU A 266 -23.52 -8.82 -9.37
N PHE A 267 -24.31 -8.68 -8.30
CA PHE A 267 -23.78 -8.47 -6.95
C PHE A 267 -23.17 -9.75 -6.36
N THR A 268 -23.86 -10.89 -6.45
CA THR A 268 -23.33 -12.17 -5.94
C THR A 268 -22.10 -12.61 -6.72
N GLU A 269 -22.11 -12.46 -8.04
CA GLU A 269 -20.93 -12.73 -8.88
C GLU A 269 -19.80 -11.74 -8.60
N TYR A 270 -20.10 -10.47 -8.36
CA TYR A 270 -19.13 -9.48 -7.91
C TYR A 270 -18.45 -9.90 -6.60
N GLN A 271 -19.22 -10.34 -5.58
CA GLN A 271 -18.65 -10.75 -4.30
C GLN A 271 -17.73 -11.96 -4.46
N LYS A 272 -18.13 -12.96 -5.25
CA LYS A 272 -17.27 -14.11 -5.57
C LYS A 272 -15.97 -13.68 -6.27
N GLN A 273 -16.07 -12.78 -7.24
CA GLN A 273 -14.89 -12.28 -7.96
C GLN A 273 -13.95 -11.48 -7.04
N ARG A 274 -14.51 -10.66 -6.15
CA ARG A 274 -13.76 -9.91 -5.15
C ARG A 274 -13.04 -10.85 -4.19
N SER A 275 -13.74 -11.84 -3.62
CA SER A 275 -13.15 -12.86 -2.75
C SER A 275 -12.00 -13.62 -3.44
N ARG A 276 -12.21 -14.06 -4.70
CA ARG A 276 -11.14 -14.74 -5.48
C ARG A 276 -9.91 -13.86 -5.69
N LEU A 277 -10.11 -12.59 -6.07
CA LEU A 277 -9.01 -11.65 -6.25
C LEU A 277 -8.29 -11.32 -4.94
N GLN A 278 -9.03 -11.30 -3.83
CA GLN A 278 -8.45 -11.11 -2.50
C GLN A 278 -7.52 -12.27 -2.13
N ILE A 279 -7.92 -13.52 -2.38
CA ILE A 279 -7.06 -14.69 -2.16
C ILE A 279 -5.77 -14.59 -2.97
N VAL A 280 -5.87 -14.15 -4.23
CA VAL A 280 -4.70 -13.89 -5.08
C VAL A 280 -3.79 -12.83 -4.47
N ALA A 281 -4.34 -11.70 -4.01
CA ALA A 281 -3.58 -10.63 -3.39
C ALA A 281 -2.87 -11.09 -2.11
N LEU A 282 -3.57 -11.81 -1.23
CA LEU A 282 -3.01 -12.38 0.01
C LEU A 282 -1.90 -13.40 -0.29
N GLY A 283 -2.09 -14.24 -1.31
CA GLY A 283 -1.06 -15.16 -1.79
C GLY A 283 0.20 -14.43 -2.25
N ALA A 284 0.03 -13.35 -3.02
CA ALA A 284 1.15 -12.53 -3.49
C ALA A 284 1.87 -11.82 -2.33
N GLN A 285 1.14 -11.33 -1.32
CA GLN A 285 1.73 -10.76 -0.10
C GLN A 285 2.56 -11.78 0.66
N ARG A 286 2.04 -13.01 0.85
CA ARG A 286 2.76 -14.09 1.53
C ARG A 286 4.05 -14.48 0.80
N ALA A 287 3.98 -14.60 -0.53
CA ALA A 287 5.15 -14.84 -1.37
C ALA A 287 6.17 -13.71 -1.26
N SER A 288 5.72 -12.45 -1.22
CA SER A 288 6.57 -11.28 -1.02
C SER A 288 7.29 -11.32 0.33
N VAL A 289 6.59 -11.67 1.42
CA VAL A 289 7.20 -11.81 2.75
C VAL A 289 8.24 -12.94 2.75
N GLN A 290 7.94 -14.07 2.11
CA GLN A 290 8.86 -15.19 2.01
C GLN A 290 10.12 -14.81 1.24
N SER A 291 9.98 -14.16 0.08
CA SER A 291 11.11 -13.69 -0.72
C SER A 291 11.97 -12.67 0.03
N MET A 292 11.36 -11.74 0.76
CA MET A 292 12.12 -10.80 1.60
C MET A 292 12.89 -11.49 2.74
N LEU A 293 12.34 -12.59 3.28
CA LEU A 293 13.02 -13.38 4.31
C LEU A 293 14.19 -14.20 3.72
N GLU A 294 13.99 -14.81 2.55
CA GLU A 294 15.01 -15.60 1.84
C GLU A 294 16.18 -14.75 1.36
N THR A 295 15.90 -13.52 0.91
CA THR A 295 16.91 -12.55 0.45
C THR A 295 17.60 -11.80 1.60
N GLY A 296 17.32 -12.15 2.86
CA GLY A 296 17.92 -11.49 4.02
C GLY A 296 17.48 -10.04 4.25
N ARG A 297 16.49 -9.55 3.50
CA ARG A 297 15.97 -8.18 3.56
C ARG A 297 15.16 -7.88 4.82
N ILE A 298 14.59 -8.91 5.45
CA ILE A 298 13.86 -8.81 6.73
C ILE A 298 14.27 -9.93 7.69
N THR A 299 14.14 -9.68 9.00
CA THR A 299 14.38 -10.71 10.02
C THR A 299 13.20 -11.68 10.16
N ARG A 300 13.43 -12.85 10.77
CA ARG A 300 12.36 -13.81 11.11
C ARG A 300 11.27 -13.18 11.98
N LYS A 301 11.64 -12.27 12.89
CA LYS A 301 10.69 -11.52 13.74
C LYS A 301 9.80 -10.61 12.90
N ASN A 302 10.38 -9.87 11.95
CA ASN A 302 9.62 -8.99 11.05
C ASN A 302 8.70 -9.80 10.15
N ALA A 303 9.18 -10.93 9.61
CA ALA A 303 8.36 -11.85 8.82
C ALA A 303 7.16 -12.41 9.61
N ALA A 304 7.34 -12.74 10.90
CA ALA A 304 6.25 -13.18 11.76
C ALA A 304 5.18 -12.08 11.93
N LYS A 305 5.59 -10.84 12.22
CA LYS A 305 4.67 -9.68 12.31
C LYS A 305 3.89 -9.46 11.00
N LEU A 306 4.58 -9.48 9.86
CA LEU A 306 3.96 -9.28 8.54
C LEU A 306 2.92 -10.36 8.23
N ARG A 307 3.22 -11.63 8.55
CA ARG A 307 2.27 -12.74 8.38
C ARG A 307 1.06 -12.59 9.30
N THR A 308 1.27 -12.19 10.55
CA THR A 308 0.18 -11.90 11.48
C THR A 308 -0.73 -10.79 10.95
N TYR A 309 -0.16 -9.71 10.41
CA TYR A 309 -0.93 -8.64 9.78
C TYR A 309 -1.77 -9.13 8.60
N ILE A 310 -1.17 -9.92 7.70
CA ILE A 310 -1.88 -10.53 6.56
C ILE A 310 -3.04 -11.40 7.06
N ASN A 311 -2.82 -12.23 8.08
CA ASN A 311 -3.85 -13.09 8.64
C ASN A 311 -4.98 -12.31 9.32
N TYR A 312 -4.70 -11.20 10.00
CA TYR A 312 -5.74 -10.31 10.53
C TYR A 312 -6.58 -9.70 9.41
N SER A 313 -5.94 -9.27 8.31
CA SER A 313 -6.65 -8.75 7.14
C SER A 313 -7.54 -9.82 6.48
N GLU A 314 -7.14 -11.10 6.55
CA GLU A 314 -7.93 -12.24 6.05
C GLU A 314 -9.11 -12.57 6.96
N ASN A 315 -8.91 -12.62 8.29
CA ASN A 315 -9.96 -12.96 9.26
C ASN A 315 -11.04 -11.89 9.37
N ALA A 316 -10.68 -10.61 9.26
CA ALA A 316 -11.66 -9.53 9.20
C ALA A 316 -12.62 -9.67 8.00
N LEU A 317 -12.23 -10.44 6.98
CA LEU A 317 -13.02 -10.66 5.76
C LEU A 317 -13.82 -11.96 5.81
N THR A 318 -13.31 -13.03 6.41
CA THR A 318 -14.07 -14.30 6.55
C THR A 318 -15.36 -14.10 7.36
N LEU A 319 -15.32 -13.25 8.39
CA LEU A 319 -16.50 -12.86 9.17
C LEU A 319 -17.55 -12.08 8.36
N ASP A 320 -17.15 -11.39 7.30
CA ASP A 320 -18.03 -10.63 6.40
C ASP A 320 -18.67 -11.53 5.32
N VAL A 321 -18.15 -12.75 5.13
CA VAL A 321 -18.63 -13.74 4.14
C VAL A 321 -19.51 -14.82 4.79
N GLU A 322 -19.32 -15.14 6.07
CA GLU A 322 -20.14 -16.11 6.82
C GLU A 322 -21.39 -15.49 7.49
N GLY A 323 -21.52 -14.16 7.46
CA GLY A 323 -22.62 -13.43 8.08
C GLY A 323 -23.88 -13.21 7.23
N ASP A 324 -23.92 -13.75 6.00
CA ASP A 324 -25.03 -13.58 5.03
C ASP A 324 -25.73 -14.92 4.70
#